data_AF-A0A3N0BYN3-F1
#
_entry.id   AF-A0A3N0BYN3-F1
#
_cell.length_a   1.000
_cell.length_b   1.000
_cell.length_c   1.000
_cell.angle_alpha   90.00
_cell.angle_beta   90.00
_cell.angle_gamma   90.00
#
_symmetry.space_group_name_H-M   'P 1'
#
loop_
_entity.id
_entity.type
_entity.pdbx_description
1 polymer ?
#
loop_
_entity_poly.entity_id
_entity_poly.type
_entity_poly.pdbx_seq_one_letter_code
_entity_poly.pdbx_strand_id
1 'polypeptide(L)'
;MFVAALIVAAIAFARKKNRKFITITLCIAIVIFLLSTPYNLRQYNQHSEAYQAQINNGYHLNLKEKLGIYGTLLIITVGDIIPFPEASKQNFYLLFPKENKTRVFYDDDFLSAPDIQKMLNRKGKNEVAWNKWGERFNGNFRFAAAFDPCTLEITNEGDHKKATLVTYFHYRQNYTTHNANHYLYGLFAFRIDEGLFWYLQHEGWLHPYNSVWIARFDK
;
A
#
# COMPACT_ATOMS: atom_id res chain seq x y z
N MET A 1 12.13 -17.72 8.44
CA MET A 1 13.56 -17.32 8.53
C MET A 1 13.76 -15.81 8.54
N PHE A 2 13.15 -15.03 7.64
CA PHE A 2 13.23 -13.56 7.66
C PHE A 2 12.83 -12.93 9.00
N VAL A 3 11.66 -13.30 9.55
CA VAL A 3 11.18 -12.79 10.85
C VAL A 3 12.14 -13.09 12.00
N ALA A 4 12.75 -14.29 12.00
CA ALA A 4 13.76 -14.65 13.00
C ALA A 4 15.01 -13.76 12.88
N ALA A 5 15.46 -13.46 11.66
CA ALA A 5 16.59 -12.55 11.43
C ALA A 5 16.26 -11.11 11.88
N LEU A 6 15.03 -10.62 11.66
CA LEU A 6 14.58 -9.32 12.17
C LEU A 6 14.52 -9.28 13.69
N ILE A 7 14.02 -10.35 14.34
CA ILE A 7 14.01 -10.46 15.81
C ILE A 7 15.44 -10.44 16.37
N VAL A 8 16.37 -11.17 15.75
CA VAL A 8 17.78 -11.16 16.15
C VAL A 8 18.39 -9.76 15.98
N ALA A 9 18.10 -9.07 14.89
CA ALA A 9 18.57 -7.68 14.66
C ALA A 9 17.99 -6.71 15.71
N ALA A 10 16.70 -6.82 16.04
CA ALA A 10 16.04 -5.98 17.04
C ALA A 10 16.61 -6.23 18.45
N ILE A 11 16.83 -7.48 18.84
CA ILE A 11 17.48 -7.84 20.11
C ILE A 11 18.91 -7.31 20.15
N ALA A 12 19.67 -7.43 19.05
CA ALA A 12 21.03 -6.93 18.96
C ALA A 12 21.09 -5.40 19.06
N PHE A 13 20.14 -4.70 18.43
CA PHE A 13 19.97 -3.25 18.53
C PHE A 13 19.64 -2.82 19.96
N ALA A 14 18.66 -3.45 20.59
CA ALA A 14 18.29 -3.18 21.99
C ALA A 14 19.46 -3.43 22.96
N ARG A 15 20.30 -4.43 22.67
CA ARG A 15 21.52 -4.73 23.44
C ARG A 15 22.73 -3.88 23.05
N LYS A 16 22.54 -2.83 22.25
CA LYS A 16 23.60 -1.91 21.77
C LYS A 16 24.82 -2.64 21.17
N LYS A 17 24.59 -3.78 20.50
CA LYS A 17 25.66 -4.52 19.82
C LYS A 17 26.26 -3.69 18.68
N ASN A 18 27.46 -4.07 18.25
CA ASN A 18 28.20 -3.38 17.18
C ASN A 18 27.30 -3.14 15.96
N ARG A 19 27.29 -1.89 15.46
CA ARG A 19 26.54 -1.48 14.25
C ARG A 19 26.81 -2.43 13.08
N LYS A 20 28.06 -2.88 12.89
CA LYS A 20 28.42 -3.85 11.83
C LYS A 20 27.63 -5.15 11.93
N PHE A 21 27.44 -5.70 13.13
CA PHE A 21 26.67 -6.93 13.33
C PHE A 21 25.19 -6.74 13.01
N ILE A 22 24.61 -5.61 13.44
CA ILE A 22 23.22 -5.26 13.15
C ILE A 22 23.03 -5.10 11.63
N THR A 23 23.92 -4.37 10.96
CA THR A 23 23.90 -4.19 9.51
C THR A 23 24.00 -5.53 8.78
N ILE A 24 24.96 -6.39 9.13
CA ILE A 24 25.11 -7.72 8.50
C ILE A 24 23.83 -8.55 8.69
N THR A 25 23.26 -8.56 9.89
CA THR A 25 22.03 -9.31 10.19
C THR A 25 20.85 -8.81 9.37
N LEU A 26 20.70 -7.48 9.23
CA LEU A 26 19.66 -6.88 8.39
C LEU A 26 19.88 -7.19 6.91
N CYS A 27 21.12 -7.12 6.41
CA CYS A 27 21.43 -7.50 5.04
C CYS A 27 21.09 -8.97 4.75
N ILE A 28 21.45 -9.88 5.66
CA ILE A 28 21.08 -11.31 5.55
C ILE A 28 19.55 -11.47 5.55
N ALA A 29 18.85 -10.74 6.42
CA ALA A 29 17.39 -10.76 6.45
C ALA A 29 16.81 -10.33 5.09
N ILE A 30 17.31 -9.22 4.51
CA ILE A 30 16.88 -8.73 3.20
C ILE A 30 17.16 -9.76 2.10
N VAL A 31 18.34 -10.39 2.08
CA VAL A 31 18.67 -11.43 1.10
C VAL A 31 17.72 -12.63 1.23
N ILE A 32 17.47 -13.11 2.45
CA ILE A 32 16.50 -14.20 2.70
C ILE A 32 15.11 -13.80 2.21
N PHE A 33 14.68 -12.57 2.50
CA PHE A 33 13.40 -12.05 2.06
C PHE A 33 13.30 -12.09 0.53
N LEU A 34 14.23 -11.44 -0.17
CA LEU A 34 14.27 -11.37 -1.63
C LEU A 34 14.29 -12.76 -2.29
N LEU A 35 15.12 -13.69 -1.78
CA LEU A 35 15.19 -15.05 -2.32
C LEU A 35 13.93 -15.87 -2.04
N SER A 36 13.25 -15.61 -0.92
CA SER A 36 11.99 -16.29 -0.58
C SER A 36 10.76 -15.71 -1.27
N THR A 37 10.83 -14.47 -1.78
CA THR A 37 9.71 -13.75 -2.39
C THR A 37 9.04 -14.53 -3.53
N PRO A 38 9.75 -15.05 -4.55
CA PRO A 38 9.10 -15.78 -5.65
C PRO A 38 8.34 -17.03 -5.16
N TYR A 39 8.92 -17.76 -4.20
CA TYR A 39 8.28 -18.92 -3.60
C TYR A 39 7.03 -18.53 -2.81
N ASN A 40 7.12 -17.51 -1.95
CA ASN A 40 6.00 -17.05 -1.14
C ASN A 40 4.86 -16.49 -1.99
N LEU A 41 5.17 -15.74 -3.05
CA LEU A 41 4.17 -15.22 -3.99
C LEU A 41 3.47 -16.35 -4.76
N ARG A 42 4.22 -17.37 -5.19
CA ARG A 42 3.64 -18.56 -5.83
C ARG A 42 2.72 -19.32 -4.89
N GLN A 43 3.15 -19.52 -3.64
CA GLN A 43 2.33 -20.15 -2.61
C GLN A 43 1.05 -19.33 -2.34
N TYR A 44 1.15 -18.00 -2.24
CA TYR A 44 -0.01 -17.13 -2.09
C TYR A 44 -1.00 -17.31 -3.25
N ASN A 45 -0.54 -17.20 -4.49
CA ASN A 45 -1.40 -17.35 -5.68
C ASN A 45 -2.11 -18.72 -5.74
N GLN A 46 -1.47 -19.78 -5.24
CA GLN A 46 -2.07 -21.13 -5.21
C GLN A 46 -3.18 -21.27 -4.17
N HIS A 47 -3.14 -20.49 -3.08
CA HIS A 47 -4.06 -20.64 -1.95
C HIS A 47 -5.07 -19.50 -1.83
N SER A 48 -4.87 -18.37 -2.51
CA SER A 48 -5.67 -17.15 -2.31
C SER A 48 -7.15 -17.37 -2.62
N GLU A 49 -7.47 -18.14 -3.67
CA GLU A 49 -8.85 -18.56 -3.98
C GLU A 49 -9.48 -19.38 -2.86
N ALA A 50 -8.76 -20.37 -2.33
CA ALA A 50 -9.24 -21.23 -1.26
C ALA A 50 -9.50 -20.42 0.02
N TYR A 51 -8.60 -19.50 0.37
CA TYR A 51 -8.79 -18.60 1.51
C TYR A 51 -10.00 -17.69 1.32
N GLN A 52 -10.19 -17.13 0.12
CA GLN A 52 -11.33 -16.28 -0.16
C GLN A 52 -12.65 -17.07 -0.10
N ALA A 53 -12.67 -18.29 -0.64
CA ALA A 53 -13.82 -19.18 -0.56
C ALA A 53 -14.16 -19.55 0.90
N GLN A 54 -13.15 -19.85 1.72
CA GLN A 54 -13.31 -20.12 3.14
C GLN A 54 -13.96 -18.94 3.88
N ILE A 55 -13.47 -17.71 3.64
CA ILE A 55 -14.04 -16.48 4.21
C ILE A 55 -15.48 -16.27 3.73
N ASN A 56 -15.75 -16.46 2.44
CA ASN A 56 -17.08 -16.29 1.86
C ASN A 56 -18.10 -17.28 2.43
N ASN A 57 -17.64 -18.47 2.84
CA ASN A 57 -18.45 -19.48 3.51
C ASN A 57 -18.59 -19.25 5.03
N GLY A 58 -18.07 -18.13 5.56
CA GLY A 58 -18.21 -17.75 6.97
C GLY A 58 -17.17 -18.37 7.91
N TYR A 59 -16.13 -19.03 7.39
CA TYR A 59 -15.05 -19.58 8.20
C TYR A 59 -13.94 -18.56 8.43
N HIS A 60 -13.31 -18.60 9.61
CA HIS A 60 -12.13 -17.79 9.91
C HIS A 60 -10.84 -18.48 9.42
N LEU A 61 -9.87 -17.67 9.02
CA LEU A 61 -8.52 -18.15 8.72
C LEU A 61 -7.74 -18.39 10.02
N ASN A 62 -6.88 -19.39 10.02
CA ASN A 62 -5.95 -19.63 11.13
C ASN A 62 -4.77 -18.64 11.10
N LEU A 63 -3.96 -18.65 12.15
CA LEU A 63 -2.84 -17.72 12.32
C LEU A 63 -1.81 -17.82 11.17
N LYS A 64 -1.51 -19.03 10.69
CA LYS A 64 -0.52 -19.26 9.62
C LYS A 64 -0.99 -18.65 8.30
N GLU A 65 -2.28 -18.81 7.99
CA GLU A 65 -2.91 -18.25 6.79
C GLU A 65 -2.92 -16.72 6.85
N LYS A 66 -3.32 -16.14 8.00
CA LYS A 66 -3.27 -14.69 8.22
C LYS A 66 -1.86 -14.13 8.06
N LEU A 67 -0.85 -14.79 8.64
CA LEU A 67 0.56 -14.41 8.50
C LEU A 67 1.04 -14.52 7.04
N GLY A 68 0.56 -15.50 6.28
CA GLY A 68 0.86 -15.63 4.86
C GLY A 68 0.34 -14.44 4.05
N ILE A 69 -0.93 -14.07 4.25
CA ILE A 69 -1.55 -12.91 3.59
C ILE A 69 -0.83 -11.62 4.00
N TYR A 70 -0.57 -11.42 5.30
CA TYR A 70 0.14 -10.26 5.82
C TYR A 70 1.57 -10.16 5.25
N GLY A 71 2.26 -11.29 5.10
CA GLY A 71 3.58 -11.36 4.46
C GLY A 71 3.54 -10.92 2.98
N THR A 72 2.50 -11.28 2.24
CA THR A 72 2.29 -10.81 0.87
C THR A 72 2.11 -9.29 0.80
N LEU A 73 1.37 -8.70 1.74
CA LEU A 73 1.23 -7.23 1.82
C LEU A 73 2.59 -6.55 2.03
N LEU A 74 3.44 -7.09 2.90
CA LEU A 74 4.79 -6.58 3.11
C LEU A 74 5.65 -6.68 1.84
N ILE A 75 5.53 -7.77 1.09
CA ILE A 75 6.22 -7.94 -0.21
C ILE A 75 5.76 -6.88 -1.21
N ILE A 76 4.45 -6.64 -1.31
CA ILE A 76 3.88 -5.60 -2.17
C ILE A 76 4.41 -4.22 -1.77
N THR A 77 4.43 -3.94 -0.46
CA THR A 77 4.80 -2.63 0.11
C THR A 77 6.29 -2.34 -0.03
N VAL A 78 7.15 -3.32 0.27
CA VAL A 78 8.62 -3.14 0.32
C VAL A 78 9.27 -3.40 -1.03
N GLY A 79 8.75 -4.38 -1.78
CA GLY A 79 9.31 -4.77 -3.06
C GLY A 79 9.00 -3.80 -4.21
N ASP A 80 8.18 -2.77 -3.94
CA ASP A 80 7.63 -1.83 -4.93
C ASP A 80 7.16 -2.55 -6.20
N ILE A 81 6.63 -3.76 -6.03
CA ILE A 81 6.12 -4.59 -7.14
C ILE A 81 4.99 -3.84 -7.83
N ILE A 82 4.26 -3.02 -7.08
CA ILE A 82 3.41 -1.98 -7.61
C ILE A 82 4.28 -0.70 -7.65
N PRO A 83 4.72 -0.21 -8.83
CA PRO A 83 5.68 0.89 -8.96
C PRO A 83 5.06 2.27 -8.66
N PHE A 84 4.22 2.35 -7.63
CA PHE A 84 3.44 3.51 -7.23
C PHE A 84 3.79 3.86 -5.77
N PRO A 85 4.75 4.78 -5.55
CA PRO A 85 5.20 5.17 -4.21
C PRO A 85 4.07 5.54 -3.25
N GLU A 86 2.99 6.13 -3.73
CA GLU A 86 1.82 6.51 -2.94
C GLU A 86 1.02 5.30 -2.45
N ALA A 87 0.87 4.28 -3.29
CA ALA A 87 0.22 3.03 -2.91
C ALA A 87 1.09 2.30 -1.88
N SER A 88 2.40 2.20 -2.13
CA SER A 88 3.36 1.61 -1.18
C SER A 88 3.37 2.34 0.16
N LYS A 89 3.39 3.67 0.16
CA LYS A 89 3.29 4.49 1.39
C LYS A 89 1.99 4.20 2.13
N GLN A 90 0.86 4.14 1.43
CA GLN A 90 -0.43 3.88 2.09
C GLN A 90 -0.53 2.47 2.68
N ASN A 91 -0.10 1.46 1.93
CA ASN A 91 -0.05 0.07 2.39
C ASN A 91 0.84 -0.09 3.62
N PHE A 92 2.00 0.57 3.66
CA PHE A 92 2.88 0.55 4.83
C PHE A 92 2.17 1.06 6.09
N TYR A 93 1.38 2.12 5.96
CA TYR A 93 0.72 2.75 7.10
C TYR A 93 -0.54 2.01 7.56
N LEU A 94 -1.08 1.06 6.79
CA LEU A 94 -2.11 0.12 7.26
C LEU A 94 -1.59 -0.83 8.34
N LEU A 95 -0.29 -1.09 8.36
CA LEU A 95 0.34 -2.02 9.32
C LEU A 95 0.34 -1.47 10.75
N PHE A 96 0.07 -0.18 10.91
CA PHE A 96 0.15 0.50 12.20
C PHE A 96 -1.20 1.13 12.54
N PRO A 97 -1.74 0.91 13.75
CA PRO A 97 -2.93 1.61 14.18
C PRO A 97 -2.64 3.10 14.39
N LYS A 98 -3.68 3.93 14.29
CA LYS A 98 -3.63 5.34 14.67
C LYS A 98 -4.95 5.74 15.31
N GLU A 99 -4.87 6.38 16.48
CA GLU A 99 -6.03 6.70 17.32
C GLU A 99 -7.10 7.51 16.59
N ASN A 100 -6.71 8.62 15.95
CA ASN A 100 -7.62 9.47 15.19
C ASN A 100 -7.90 8.97 13.75
N LYS A 101 -7.38 7.78 13.39
CA LYS A 101 -7.46 7.17 12.06
C LYS A 101 -7.18 8.14 10.90
N THR A 102 -6.34 9.16 11.12
CA THR A 102 -6.05 10.18 10.10
C THR A 102 -4.55 10.30 9.91
N ARG A 103 -4.05 10.01 8.72
CA ARG A 103 -2.62 10.13 8.39
C ARG A 103 -2.42 11.26 7.40
N VAL A 104 -1.47 12.14 7.72
CA VAL A 104 -1.14 13.32 6.94
C VAL A 104 0.19 13.11 6.24
N PHE A 105 0.22 13.38 4.94
CA PHE A 105 1.37 13.27 4.06
C PHE A 105 1.61 14.63 3.41
N TYR A 106 2.86 15.11 3.49
CA TYR A 106 3.28 16.33 2.80
C TYR A 106 4.07 15.90 1.57
N ASP A 107 3.42 15.98 0.41
CA ASP A 107 3.90 15.40 -0.85
C ASP A 107 3.09 16.02 -1.99
N ASP A 108 3.74 16.43 -3.07
CA ASP A 108 3.15 17.14 -4.20
C ASP A 108 3.03 16.28 -5.47
N ASP A 109 3.46 15.02 -5.45
CA ASP A 109 3.41 14.14 -6.63
C ASP A 109 1.99 14.05 -7.21
N PHE A 110 0.97 14.04 -6.35
CA PHE A 110 -0.44 13.98 -6.76
C PHE A 110 -0.86 15.18 -7.63
N LEU A 111 -0.20 16.34 -7.52
CA LEU A 111 -0.49 17.50 -8.37
C LEU A 111 -0.17 17.25 -9.85
N SER A 112 0.66 16.27 -10.16
CA SER A 112 1.00 15.89 -11.53
C SER A 112 -0.13 15.11 -12.24
N ALA A 113 -1.15 14.64 -11.52
CA ALA A 113 -2.25 13.88 -12.11
C ALA A 113 -3.07 14.76 -13.07
N PRO A 114 -3.28 14.32 -14.34
CA PRO A 114 -4.05 15.10 -15.32
C PRO A 114 -5.43 15.54 -14.84
N ASP A 115 -6.14 14.75 -14.04
CA ASP A 115 -7.46 15.11 -13.53
C ASP A 115 -7.39 16.15 -12.39
N ILE A 116 -6.32 16.14 -11.60
CA ILE A 116 -6.07 17.16 -10.58
C ILE A 116 -5.65 18.49 -11.20
N GLN A 117 -4.77 18.46 -12.21
CA GLN A 117 -4.30 19.67 -12.88
C GLN A 117 -5.44 20.56 -13.40
N LYS A 118 -6.49 19.94 -13.94
CA LYS A 118 -7.72 20.64 -14.40
C LYS A 118 -8.48 21.36 -13.29
N MET A 119 -8.24 20.98 -12.03
CA MET A 119 -8.94 21.48 -10.84
C MET A 119 -8.11 22.47 -10.01
N LEU A 120 -6.79 22.59 -10.23
CA LEU A 120 -5.91 23.44 -9.40
C LEU A 120 -6.27 24.94 -9.41
N ASN A 121 -7.01 25.39 -10.42
CA ASN A 121 -7.50 26.77 -10.52
C ASN A 121 -8.90 26.97 -9.90
N ARG A 122 -9.56 25.89 -9.45
CA ARG A 122 -10.90 25.92 -8.86
C ARG A 122 -10.79 25.85 -7.34
N LYS A 123 -11.03 26.98 -6.67
CA LYS A 123 -11.08 27.02 -5.20
C LYS A 123 -12.22 26.18 -4.64
N GLY A 124 -12.03 25.70 -3.42
CA GLY A 124 -13.02 24.93 -2.68
C GLY A 124 -12.82 23.43 -2.85
N LYS A 125 -13.86 22.66 -2.47
CA LYS A 125 -13.85 21.20 -2.48
C LYS A 125 -14.32 20.69 -3.84
N ASN A 126 -13.53 19.81 -4.43
CA ASN A 126 -13.77 19.19 -5.71
C ASN A 126 -13.72 17.67 -5.53
N GLU A 127 -14.67 16.96 -6.11
CA GLU A 127 -14.63 15.50 -6.14
C GLU A 127 -13.73 15.03 -7.29
N VAL A 128 -12.88 14.04 -7.00
CA VAL A 128 -11.98 13.42 -7.95
C VAL A 128 -12.37 11.96 -8.10
N ALA A 129 -12.92 11.63 -9.25
CA ALA A 129 -13.16 10.26 -9.67
C ALA A 129 -12.11 9.89 -10.73
N TRP A 130 -11.36 8.82 -10.47
CA TRP A 130 -10.23 8.46 -11.32
C TRP A 130 -10.66 7.63 -12.52
N ASN A 131 -10.16 7.99 -13.72
CA ASN A 131 -10.20 7.07 -14.85
C ASN A 131 -9.17 5.95 -14.62
N LYS A 132 -9.63 4.70 -14.49
CA LYS A 132 -8.78 3.50 -14.29
C LYS A 132 -8.46 2.75 -15.59
N TRP A 133 -9.01 3.19 -16.73
CA TRP A 133 -8.87 2.49 -18.01
C TRP A 133 -7.58 2.88 -18.75
N GLY A 134 -7.01 1.94 -19.52
CA GLY A 134 -5.89 2.21 -20.41
C GLY A 134 -4.54 2.45 -19.72
N GLU A 135 -4.16 1.56 -18.79
CA GLU A 135 -3.00 1.68 -17.88
C GLU A 135 -1.73 2.26 -18.52
N ARG A 136 -1.37 1.81 -19.73
CA ARG A 136 -0.12 2.19 -20.42
C ARG A 136 -0.06 3.66 -20.84
N PHE A 137 -1.20 4.29 -21.13
CA PHE A 137 -1.27 5.65 -21.67
C PHE A 137 -2.03 6.62 -20.76
N ASN A 138 -2.46 6.15 -19.59
CA ASN A 138 -3.26 6.93 -18.66
C ASN A 138 -2.37 7.53 -17.57
N GLY A 139 -2.10 8.84 -17.68
CA GLY A 139 -1.33 9.59 -16.68
C GLY A 139 -1.97 9.66 -15.29
N ASN A 140 -3.25 9.30 -15.15
CA ASN A 140 -3.91 9.16 -13.85
C ASN A 140 -3.76 7.75 -13.26
N PHE A 141 -3.31 6.74 -14.01
CA PHE A 141 -3.36 5.34 -13.56
C PHE A 141 -2.62 5.10 -12.24
N ARG A 142 -1.41 5.66 -12.09
CA ARG A 142 -0.63 5.64 -10.83
C ARG A 142 -1.47 6.10 -9.63
N PHE A 143 -2.12 7.25 -9.77
CA PHE A 143 -2.92 7.85 -8.71
C PHE A 143 -4.24 7.11 -8.50
N ALA A 144 -4.85 6.61 -9.58
CA ALA A 144 -6.07 5.81 -9.54
C ALA A 144 -5.88 4.43 -8.87
N ALA A 145 -4.64 3.92 -8.89
CA ALA A 145 -4.24 2.70 -8.19
C ALA A 145 -3.93 2.96 -6.70
N ALA A 146 -3.48 4.17 -6.36
CA ALA A 146 -3.15 4.54 -4.98
C ALA A 146 -4.35 5.11 -4.21
N PHE A 147 -5.26 5.81 -4.87
CA PHE A 147 -6.35 6.54 -4.24
C PHE A 147 -7.70 6.02 -4.73
N ASP A 148 -8.57 5.69 -3.79
CA ASP A 148 -10.00 5.61 -4.06
C ASP A 148 -10.53 7.00 -4.45
N PRO A 149 -11.74 7.10 -5.06
CA PRO A 149 -12.38 8.37 -5.30
C PRO A 149 -12.29 9.29 -4.08
N CYS A 150 -11.82 10.51 -4.29
CA CYS A 150 -11.33 11.36 -3.21
C CYS A 150 -11.84 12.79 -3.34
N THR A 151 -11.66 13.58 -2.29
CA THR A 151 -11.95 15.01 -2.30
C THR A 151 -10.65 15.80 -2.38
N LEU A 152 -10.55 16.74 -3.32
CA LEU A 152 -9.48 17.70 -3.45
C LEU A 152 -9.98 19.09 -3.03
N GLU A 153 -9.43 19.63 -1.95
CA GLU A 153 -9.71 20.98 -1.49
C GLU A 153 -8.56 21.92 -1.87
N ILE A 154 -8.87 22.98 -2.62
CA ILE A 154 -7.93 24.03 -2.99
C ILE A 154 -8.24 25.30 -2.20
N THR A 155 -7.27 25.77 -1.42
CA THR A 155 -7.35 27.02 -0.67
C THR A 155 -6.21 27.97 -1.04
N ASN A 156 -6.40 29.27 -0.81
CA ASN A 156 -5.31 30.24 -0.90
C ASN A 156 -4.59 30.33 0.46
N GLU A 157 -3.26 30.31 0.46
CA GLU A 157 -2.42 30.57 1.63
C GLU A 157 -1.39 31.65 1.25
N GLY A 158 -1.69 32.93 1.54
CA GLY A 158 -0.81 34.04 1.19
C GLY A 158 -0.58 34.12 -0.31
N ASP A 159 0.67 34.02 -0.75
CA ASP A 159 1.08 34.04 -2.16
C ASP A 159 1.01 32.67 -2.84
N HIS A 160 0.75 31.60 -2.10
CA HIS A 160 0.63 30.25 -2.62
C HIS A 160 -0.82 29.75 -2.62
N LYS A 161 -1.05 28.63 -3.30
CA LYS A 161 -2.22 27.77 -3.14
C LYS A 161 -1.83 26.54 -2.34
N LYS A 162 -2.79 26.01 -1.57
CA LYS A 162 -2.68 24.74 -0.87
C LYS A 162 -3.70 23.78 -1.45
N ALA A 163 -3.22 22.60 -1.86
CA ALA A 163 -4.05 21.47 -2.22
C ALA A 163 -4.08 20.48 -1.06
N THR A 164 -5.28 20.06 -0.65
CA THR A 164 -5.50 19.01 0.34
C THR A 164 -6.36 17.92 -0.27
N LEU A 165 -5.76 16.76 -0.54
CA LEU A 165 -6.46 15.59 -1.05
C LEU A 165 -6.79 14.65 0.11
N VAL A 166 -8.06 14.28 0.24
CA VAL A 166 -8.57 13.42 1.31
C VAL A 166 -9.22 12.18 0.69
N THR A 167 -8.74 11.00 1.07
CA THR A 167 -9.29 9.71 0.65
C THR A 167 -9.33 8.72 1.81
N TYR A 168 -10.30 7.81 1.83
CA TYR A 168 -10.35 6.74 2.82
C TYR A 168 -9.62 5.51 2.28
N PHE A 169 -8.48 5.18 2.87
CA PHE A 169 -7.68 4.06 2.42
C PHE A 169 -8.12 2.77 3.10
N HIS A 170 -8.73 1.89 2.31
CA HIS A 170 -9.24 0.58 2.73
C HIS A 170 -9.15 -0.43 1.59
N TYR A 171 -9.28 -1.72 1.90
CA TYR A 171 -9.46 -2.74 0.89
C TYR A 171 -10.93 -3.04 0.70
N ARG A 172 -11.30 -3.58 -0.46
CA ARG A 172 -12.69 -3.90 -0.80
C ARG A 172 -12.99 -5.37 -0.56
N GLN A 173 -14.19 -5.65 -0.07
CA GLN A 173 -14.67 -7.03 0.06
C GLN A 173 -14.85 -7.67 -1.32
N ASN A 174 -14.42 -8.93 -1.46
CA ASN A 174 -14.62 -9.74 -2.68
C ASN A 174 -14.11 -9.08 -3.97
N TYR A 175 -13.08 -8.25 -3.87
CA TYR A 175 -12.45 -7.64 -5.04
C TYR A 175 -11.11 -8.30 -5.33
N THR A 176 -10.86 -8.59 -6.60
CA THR A 176 -9.61 -9.18 -7.08
C THR A 176 -9.04 -8.31 -8.19
N THR A 177 -7.79 -7.90 -8.03
CA THR A 177 -7.01 -7.24 -9.07
C THR A 177 -6.11 -8.28 -9.74
N HIS A 178 -6.32 -8.48 -11.03
CA HIS A 178 -5.48 -9.37 -11.86
C HIS A 178 -4.44 -8.55 -12.61
N ASN A 179 -3.22 -9.06 -12.72
CA ASN A 179 -2.17 -8.52 -13.59
C ASN A 179 -1.86 -7.04 -13.34
N ALA A 180 -1.76 -6.63 -12.06
CA ALA A 180 -1.28 -5.30 -11.73
C ALA A 180 0.05 -5.06 -12.45
N ASN A 181 0.16 -4.01 -13.25
CA ASN A 181 1.33 -3.78 -14.10
C ASN A 181 2.60 -3.71 -13.25
N HIS A 182 3.46 -4.73 -13.32
CA HIS A 182 4.65 -4.87 -12.49
C HIS A 182 5.86 -5.26 -13.33
N TYR A 183 7.07 -4.95 -12.86
CA TYR A 183 8.33 -5.19 -13.60
C TYR A 183 8.67 -6.68 -13.86
N LEU A 184 7.86 -7.59 -13.32
CA LEU A 184 7.98 -9.05 -13.50
C LEU A 184 6.82 -9.62 -14.34
N TYR A 185 6.05 -8.74 -15.01
CA TYR A 185 4.94 -9.13 -15.88
C TYR A 185 5.44 -10.11 -16.96
N GLY A 186 4.77 -11.26 -17.09
CA GLY A 186 5.17 -12.35 -17.98
C GLY A 186 6.07 -13.42 -17.34
N LEU A 187 6.72 -13.15 -16.20
CA LEU A 187 7.45 -14.16 -15.42
C LEU A 187 6.55 -14.83 -14.37
N PHE A 188 5.56 -14.10 -13.85
CA PHE A 188 4.47 -14.63 -13.04
C PHE A 188 3.23 -13.75 -13.17
N ALA A 189 2.05 -14.35 -13.01
CA ALA A 189 0.81 -13.61 -12.85
C ALA A 189 0.71 -13.13 -11.39
N PHE A 190 0.56 -11.82 -11.19
CA PHE A 190 0.26 -11.28 -9.86
C PHE A 190 -1.24 -11.10 -9.71
N ARG A 191 -1.81 -11.87 -8.79
CA ARG A 191 -3.20 -11.75 -8.36
C ARG A 191 -3.19 -11.11 -6.99
N ILE A 192 -3.95 -10.04 -6.82
CA ILE A 192 -4.18 -9.42 -5.52
C ILE A 192 -5.65 -9.61 -5.19
N ASP A 193 -5.95 -10.54 -4.28
CA ASP A 193 -7.29 -10.63 -3.71
C ASP A 193 -7.40 -9.59 -2.58
N GLU A 194 -7.87 -8.38 -2.92
CA GLU A 194 -8.15 -7.31 -1.95
C GLU A 194 -9.10 -7.79 -0.85
N GLY A 195 -10.01 -8.73 -1.17
CA GLY A 195 -10.89 -9.36 -0.20
C GLY A 195 -10.16 -10.04 0.97
N LEU A 196 -8.96 -10.59 0.74
CA LEU A 196 -8.15 -11.19 1.80
C LEU A 196 -7.54 -10.13 2.73
N PHE A 197 -7.14 -8.98 2.18
CA PHE A 197 -6.66 -7.87 3.00
C PHE A 197 -7.80 -7.16 3.72
N TRP A 198 -8.97 -7.05 3.09
CA TRP A 198 -10.20 -6.58 3.73
C TRP A 198 -10.53 -7.47 4.94
N TYR A 199 -10.42 -8.79 4.81
CA TYR A 199 -10.60 -9.71 5.94
C TYR A 199 -9.60 -9.42 7.08
N LEU A 200 -8.31 -9.20 6.77
CA LEU A 200 -7.32 -8.79 7.78
C LEU A 200 -7.64 -7.43 8.43
N GLN A 201 -8.27 -6.50 7.71
CA GLN A 201 -8.75 -5.24 8.31
C GLN A 201 -9.84 -5.50 9.34
N HIS A 202 -10.77 -6.42 9.07
CA HIS A 202 -11.89 -6.75 9.96
C HIS A 202 -11.43 -7.54 11.20
N GLU A 203 -10.42 -8.38 11.04
CA GLU A 203 -9.79 -9.13 12.13
C GLU A 203 -8.82 -8.25 12.96
N GLY A 204 -8.65 -6.96 12.63
CA GLY A 204 -7.80 -6.03 13.37
C GLY A 204 -6.30 -6.17 13.12
N TRP A 205 -5.90 -6.85 12.06
CA TRP A 205 -4.49 -6.99 11.65
C TRP A 205 -4.00 -5.84 10.78
N LEU A 206 -4.92 -5.22 10.03
CA LEU A 206 -4.67 -4.04 9.23
C LEU A 206 -5.61 -2.92 9.67
N HIS A 207 -5.15 -1.68 9.55
CA HIS A 207 -5.79 -0.54 10.18
C HIS A 207 -6.15 0.52 9.14
N PRO A 208 -7.37 0.47 8.56
CA PRO A 208 -7.85 1.49 7.64
C PRO A 208 -7.81 2.89 8.26
N TYR A 209 -7.57 3.91 7.43
CA TYR A 209 -7.46 5.29 7.88
C TYR A 209 -7.82 6.28 6.76
N ASN A 210 -8.16 7.51 7.16
CA ASN A 210 -8.27 8.66 6.26
C ASN A 210 -6.88 9.17 5.91
N SER A 211 -6.53 9.09 4.64
CA SER A 211 -5.30 9.61 4.08
C SER A 211 -5.49 11.05 3.64
N VAL A 212 -4.67 11.96 4.15
CA VAL A 212 -4.69 13.40 3.85
C VAL A 212 -3.36 13.78 3.25
N TRP A 213 -3.35 14.19 1.98
CA TRP A 213 -2.17 14.60 1.23
C TRP A 213 -2.19 16.10 1.04
N ILE A 214 -1.13 16.78 1.44
CA ILE A 214 -1.03 18.24 1.45
C ILE A 214 0.14 18.66 0.57
N ALA A 215 -0.14 19.54 -0.38
CA ALA A 215 0.86 20.18 -1.22
C ALA A 215 0.65 21.71 -1.24
N ARG A 216 1.75 22.44 -1.40
CA ARG A 216 1.75 23.88 -1.63
C ARG A 216 2.35 24.15 -3.01
N PHE A 217 1.73 25.04 -3.77
CA PHE A 217 2.16 25.37 -5.13
C PHE A 217 1.87 26.84 -5.44
N ASP A 218 2.60 27.39 -6.41
CA ASP A 218 2.46 28.78 -6.81
C ASP A 218 1.14 29.04 -7.53
N LYS A 219 0.66 30.28 -7.44
CA LYS A 219 -0.66 30.68 -7.95
C LYS A 219 -0.78 30.66 -9.45
#